data_AF-A0A4C1YJY7-F1
#
_entry.id   AF-A0A4C1YJY7-F1
#
_cell.length_a   1.000
_cell.length_b   1.000
_cell.length_c   1.000
_cell.angle_alpha   90.00
_cell.angle_beta   90.00
_cell.angle_gamma   90.00
#
_symmetry.space_group_name_H-M   'P 1'
#
loop_
_entity.id
_entity.type
_entity.pdbx_description
1 polymer ?
#
loop_
_entity_poly.entity_id
_entity_poly.type
_entity_poly.pdbx_seq_one_letter_code
_entity_poly.pdbx_strand_id
1 'polypeptide(L)'
;MTMLLHVGRHNSVFGRSKDRMTGHPPYSSDLAPNDFYLFSRVKNKFVVNVFRAAETVDAFEMHVLEIPQSEWKKCYKNRSQCMQKCIDFHVGYFEKQ
;
A
#
# COMPACT_ATOMS: atom_id res chain seq x y z
N MET A 1 21.31 -0.75 25.52
CA MET A 1 20.40 -1.92 25.60
C MET A 1 19.84 -2.17 24.22
N THR A 2 20.42 -3.15 23.54
CA THR A 2 20.20 -3.46 22.13
C THR A 2 18.89 -4.25 21.97
N MET A 3 17.84 -3.63 21.46
CA MET A 3 16.66 -4.36 20.98
C MET A 3 16.95 -4.80 19.54
N LEU A 4 17.58 -5.97 19.39
CA LEU A 4 17.55 -6.71 18.13
C LEU A 4 16.07 -7.03 17.85
N LEU A 5 15.41 -6.24 16.99
CA LEU A 5 14.19 -6.70 16.35
C LEU A 5 14.61 -7.79 15.37
N HIS A 6 14.63 -9.02 15.88
CA HIS A 6 14.60 -10.22 15.06
C HIS A 6 13.39 -10.05 14.14
N VAL A 7 13.63 -9.73 12.87
CA VAL A 7 12.61 -9.88 11.82
C VAL A 7 12.41 -11.38 11.66
N GLY A 8 11.66 -11.94 12.60
CA GLY A 8 11.19 -13.30 12.56
C GLY A 8 10.40 -13.45 11.28
N ARG A 9 10.87 -14.34 10.41
CA ARG A 9 10.20 -14.74 9.18
C ARG A 9 8.93 -15.49 9.56
N HIS A 10 7.90 -14.75 9.97
CA HIS A 10 6.62 -15.32 10.32
C HIS A 10 5.89 -15.65 9.02
N ASN A 11 6.07 -16.88 8.54
CA ASN A 11 5.19 -17.46 7.52
C ASN A 11 3.81 -17.66 8.15
N SER A 12 3.00 -16.61 8.22
CA SER A 12 1.57 -16.77 8.46
C SER A 12 0.96 -17.41 7.23
N VAL A 13 0.78 -18.74 7.29
CA VAL A 13 0.00 -19.47 6.29
C VAL A 13 -1.46 -19.14 6.54
N PHE A 14 -1.98 -18.14 5.81
CA PHE A 14 -3.41 -17.91 5.73
C PHE A 14 -3.93 -18.34 4.36
N GLY A 15 -4.65 -19.47 4.35
CA GLY A 15 -5.58 -19.88 3.30
C GLY A 15 -4.95 -20.45 2.02
N ARG A 16 -5.08 -21.78 1.83
CA ARG A 16 -5.17 -22.60 0.59
C ARG A 16 -4.28 -22.34 -0.66
N SER A 17 -3.69 -21.18 -0.90
CA SER A 17 -2.78 -20.91 -2.02
C SER A 17 -1.32 -20.89 -1.55
N LYS A 18 -0.40 -21.17 -2.47
CA LYS A 18 1.05 -21.26 -2.20
C LYS A 18 1.74 -19.88 -2.30
N ASP A 19 0.96 -18.82 -2.15
CA ASP A 19 1.45 -17.45 -2.35
C ASP A 19 2.28 -17.02 -1.15
N ARG A 20 3.48 -16.50 -1.42
CA ARG A 20 4.37 -15.99 -0.38
C ARG A 20 3.81 -14.66 0.11
N MET A 21 3.29 -14.64 1.34
CA MET A 21 3.01 -13.39 2.02
C MET A 21 4.32 -12.63 2.26
N THR A 22 4.33 -11.36 1.86
CA THR A 22 5.42 -10.45 2.25
C THR A 22 5.07 -9.86 3.61
N GLY A 23 6.02 -9.90 4.54
CA GLY A 23 5.82 -9.31 5.87
C GLY A 23 5.51 -7.82 5.74
N HIS A 24 4.50 -7.35 6.46
CA HIS A 24 4.13 -5.94 6.54
C HIS A 24 4.32 -5.46 7.99
N PRO A 25 5.13 -4.42 8.23
CA PRO A 25 5.28 -3.88 9.57
C PRO A 25 3.95 -3.29 10.09
N PRO A 26 3.70 -3.33 11.42
CA PRO A 26 2.51 -2.71 12.00
C PRO A 26 2.45 -1.21 11.69
N TYR A 27 1.24 -0.71 11.40
CA TYR A 27 0.93 0.70 11.19
C TYR A 27 1.69 1.43 10.06
N SER A 28 2.31 0.71 9.12
CA SER A 28 3.06 1.31 8.01
C SER A 28 2.24 1.52 6.74
N SER A 29 1.25 2.42 6.80
CA SER A 29 0.43 2.77 5.63
C SER A 29 1.24 3.37 4.48
N ASP A 30 2.41 3.94 4.74
CA ASP A 30 3.39 4.39 3.75
C ASP A 30 3.94 3.24 2.88
N LEU A 31 3.80 1.99 3.35
CA LEU A 31 4.22 0.78 2.63
C LEU A 31 3.05 0.03 1.98
N ALA A 32 1.80 0.42 2.24
CA ALA A 32 0.62 -0.23 1.66
C ALA A 32 0.16 0.49 0.38
N PRO A 33 0.23 -0.13 -0.81
CA PRO A 33 -0.19 0.51 -2.07
C PRO A 33 -1.61 1.06 -2.04
N ASN A 34 -2.51 0.40 -1.31
CA ASN A 34 -3.88 0.86 -1.16
C ASN A 34 -3.94 2.20 -0.43
N ASP A 35 -3.16 2.36 0.64
CA ASP A 35 -3.19 3.54 1.50
C ASP A 35 -2.48 4.75 0.88
N PHE A 36 -1.24 4.59 0.41
CA PHE A 36 -0.44 5.73 -0.06
C PHE A 36 -0.68 6.12 -1.53
N TYR A 37 -1.32 5.25 -2.33
CA TYR A 37 -1.49 5.45 -3.76
C TYR A 37 -2.96 5.37 -4.18
N LEU A 38 -3.62 4.23 -4.00
CA LEU A 38 -4.98 4.01 -4.51
C LEU A 38 -6.00 4.94 -3.86
N PHE A 39 -6.10 4.93 -2.53
CA PHE A 39 -7.07 5.75 -1.81
C PHE A 39 -6.76 7.23 -1.94
N SER A 40 -5.49 7.64 -2.00
CA SER A 40 -5.13 9.04 -2.27
C SER A 40 -5.64 9.51 -3.64
N ARG A 41 -5.53 8.68 -4.68
CA ARG A 41 -5.97 9.01 -6.04
C ARG A 41 -7.48 9.01 -6.19
N VAL A 42 -8.13 8.01 -5.58
CA VAL A 42 -9.58 7.86 -5.56
C VAL A 42 -10.23 8.99 -4.76
N LYS A 43 -9.78 9.26 -3.52
CA LYS A 43 -10.40 10.27 -2.65
C LYS A 43 -10.52 11.63 -3.32
N ASN A 44 -9.49 12.07 -4.07
CA ASN A 44 -9.54 13.35 -4.79
C ASN A 44 -10.68 13.45 -5.81
N LYS A 45 -11.14 12.33 -6.38
CA LYS A 45 -12.25 12.28 -7.33
C LYS A 45 -13.61 12.17 -6.63
N PHE A 46 -13.65 11.52 -5.46
CA PHE A 46 -14.88 11.34 -4.67
C PHE A 46 -15.22 12.54 -3.79
N VAL A 47 -14.25 13.39 -3.43
CA VAL A 47 -14.51 14.64 -2.70
C VAL A 47 -15.27 15.67 -3.55
N VAL A 48 -15.14 15.60 -4.88
CA VAL A 48 -15.76 16.55 -5.82
C VAL A 48 -17.20 16.16 -6.20
N ASN A 49 -17.57 14.87 -6.07
CA ASN A 49 -18.85 14.34 -6.52
C ASN A 49 -19.59 13.60 -5.40
N VAL A 50 -20.81 14.04 -5.08
CA VAL A 50 -21.70 13.32 -4.14
C VAL A 50 -22.48 12.25 -4.92
N PHE A 51 -22.04 11.00 -4.82
CA PHE A 51 -22.70 9.85 -5.45
C PHE A 51 -23.70 9.17 -4.51
N ARG A 52 -24.74 8.53 -5.06
CA ARG A 52 -25.56 7.56 -4.28
C ARG A 52 -24.73 6.29 -4.05
N ALA A 53 -25.02 5.56 -2.97
CA ALA A 53 -24.18 4.43 -2.54
C ALA A 53 -23.86 3.38 -3.62
N ALA A 54 -24.80 3.07 -4.52
CA ALA A 54 -24.56 2.16 -5.65
C ALA A 54 -23.63 2.77 -6.71
N GLU A 55 -23.86 4.03 -7.08
CA GLU A 55 -23.05 4.77 -8.05
C GLU A 55 -21.61 4.98 -7.55
N THR A 56 -21.41 5.07 -6.23
CA THR A 56 -20.09 5.16 -5.59
C THR A 56 -19.22 3.94 -5.88
N VAL A 57 -19.79 2.73 -5.85
CA VAL A 57 -19.04 1.49 -6.08
C VAL A 57 -18.65 1.37 -7.54
N ASP A 58 -19.59 1.63 -8.46
CA ASP A 58 -19.33 1.58 -9.90
C ASP A 58 -18.30 2.65 -10.32
N ALA A 59 -18.40 3.86 -9.78
CA ALA A 59 -17.43 4.92 -10.01
C ALA A 59 -16.04 4.55 -9.47
N PHE A 60 -15.98 3.81 -8.36
CA PHE A 60 -14.72 3.36 -7.79
C PHE A 60 -14.08 2.31 -8.68
N GLU A 61 -14.84 1.29 -9.07
CA GLU A 61 -14.39 0.22 -9.97
C GLU A 61 -13.88 0.80 -11.29
N MET A 62 -14.67 1.65 -11.94
CA MET A 62 -14.27 2.33 -13.17
C MET A 62 -12.95 3.08 -12.98
N HIS A 63 -12.79 3.81 -11.88
CA HIS A 63 -11.57 4.57 -11.65
C HIS A 63 -10.35 3.69 -11.40
N VAL A 64 -10.50 2.55 -10.73
CA VAL A 64 -9.41 1.56 -10.58
C VAL A 64 -9.00 1.00 -11.93
N LEU A 65 -9.97 0.69 -12.80
CA LEU A 65 -9.74 0.16 -14.15
C LEU A 65 -9.08 1.18 -15.09
N GLU A 66 -9.35 2.48 -14.91
CA GLU A 66 -8.69 3.57 -15.66
C GLU A 66 -7.19 3.71 -15.33
N ILE A 67 -6.70 3.18 -14.20
CA ILE A 67 -5.29 3.32 -13.81
C ILE A 67 -4.42 2.48 -14.76
N PRO A 68 -3.50 3.10 -15.54
CA PRO A 68 -2.65 2.37 -16.47
C PRO A 68 -1.76 1.37 -15.75
N GLN A 69 -1.47 0.23 -16.41
CA GLN A 69 -0.55 -0.78 -15.85
C GLN A 69 0.85 -0.21 -15.55
N SER A 70 1.32 0.78 -16.32
CA SER A 70 2.60 1.47 -16.08
C SER A 70 2.63 2.20 -14.74
N GLU A 71 1.51 2.80 -14.35
CA GLU A 71 1.34 3.50 -13.08
C GLU A 71 1.36 2.52 -11.90
N TRP A 72 0.71 1.37 -12.04
CA TRP A 72 0.82 0.28 -11.07
C TRP A 72 2.27 -0.20 -10.91
N LYS A 73 2.98 -0.45 -12.02
CA LYS A 73 4.40 -0.85 -12.01
C LYS A 73 5.26 0.19 -11.28
N LYS A 74 5.02 1.48 -11.54
CA LYS A 74 5.71 2.59 -10.87
C LYS A 74 5.42 2.60 -9.37
N CYS A 75 4.17 2.42 -8.95
CA CYS A 75 3.77 2.33 -7.54
C CYS A 75 4.53 1.23 -6.80
N TYR A 76 4.55 0.01 -7.34
CA TYR A 76 5.28 -1.11 -6.72
C TYR A 76 6.80 -0.89 -6.70
N LYS A 77 7.37 -0.27 -7.73
CA LYS A 77 8.80 0.10 -7.74
C LYS A 77 9.13 1.10 -6.63
N ASN A 78 8.29 2.13 -6.45
CA ASN A 78 8.47 3.12 -5.38
C ASN A 78 8.36 2.47 -3.99
N ARG A 79 7.38 1.57 -3.79
CA ARG A 79 7.26 0.80 -2.55
C ARG A 79 8.53 0.02 -2.23
N SER A 80 9.10 -0.67 -3.20
CA SER A 80 10.35 -1.43 -2.99
C SER A 80 11.51 -0.52 -2.57
N GLN A 81 11.60 0.70 -3.12
CA GLN A 81 12.60 1.69 -2.72
C GLN A 81 12.36 2.21 -1.30
N CYS A 82 11.11 2.47 -0.91
CA CYS A 82 10.76 2.85 0.46
C CYS A 82 11.15 1.75 1.45
N MET A 83 10.81 0.49 1.16
CA MET A 83 11.20 -0.65 2.00
C MET A 83 12.73 -0.73 2.19
N GLN A 84 13.50 -0.51 1.11
CA GLN A 84 14.96 -0.51 1.21
C GLN A 84 15.47 0.62 2.12
N LYS A 85 14.92 1.83 1.99
CA LYS A 85 15.26 2.94 2.89
C LYS A 85 14.90 2.65 4.35
N CYS A 86 13.76 1.99 4.62
CA CYS A 86 13.41 1.58 5.98
C CYS A 86 14.46 0.62 6.59
N ILE A 87 15.02 -0.28 5.77
CA ILE A 87 16.09 -1.19 6.17
C ILE A 87 17.38 -0.40 6.45
N ASP A 88 17.77 0.47 5.52
CA ASP A 88 19.06 1.18 5.57
C ASP A 88 19.13 2.18 6.74
N PHE A 89 18.01 2.85 7.04
CA PHE A 89 17.99 3.93 8.03
C PHE A 89 17.51 3.52 9.42
N HIS A 90 17.03 2.28 9.65
CA HIS A 90 16.43 1.88 10.93
C HIS A 90 15.33 2.86 11.46
N VAL A 91 14.74 3.66 10.57
CA VAL A 91 13.91 4.83 10.94
C VAL A 91 12.45 4.59 10.59
N GLY A 92 11.58 4.87 11.58
CA GLY A 92 10.13 4.90 11.46
C GLY A 92 9.61 6.06 10.61
N TYR A 93 8.35 5.94 10.18
CA TYR A 93 7.50 6.89 9.44
C TYR A 93 8.21 7.96 8.60
N PHE A 94 8.25 7.75 7.28
CA PHE A 94 8.64 8.80 6.34
C PHE A 94 7.43 9.69 5.99
N GLU A 95 7.40 10.92 6.49
CA GLU A 95 6.50 11.96 5.97
C GLU A 95 6.98 12.45 4.59
N LYS A 96 6.05 12.62 3.66
CA LYS A 96 6.32 13.20 2.34
C LYS A 96 6.48 14.72 2.50
N GLN A 97 7.62 15.27 2.07
CA GLN A 97 7.78 16.71 1.79
C GLN A 97 6.94 17.13 0.58
#